data_AF-A0AAU4W394-F1
#
_entry.id   AF-A0AAU4W394-F1
#
_cell.length_a   1.000
_cell.length_b   1.000
_cell.length_c   1.000
_cell.angle_alpha   90.00
_cell.angle_beta   90.00
_cell.angle_gamma   90.00
#
_symmetry.space_group_name_H-M   'P 1'
#
loop_
_entity.id
_entity.type
_entity.pdbx_description
1 polymer ?
#
loop_
_entity_poly.entity_id
_entity_poly.type
_entity_poly.pdbx_seq_one_letter_code
_entity_poly.pdbx_strand_id
1 'polypeptide(L)'
;MRATAGILAVVVVLTVGTTAGCADGGGPPSGVPRPKVTTSALAPGFADFNGDGVRDTVKGHPDATVEDAQEAGTVTVTYGSSSKKTDKDSNNGSGSGRRQQWTLWEGHNGLPEQAEPDDRFGAGILTGDLDGDGCTDLVVNAPGESWDRQRGAGRSMILWGSRHGLRGGTLMDRGSAAAYNGFAFMAIGDFNADGHPDLVSPAVAGESAGSHPRIYDRVLYGPFERSGRAAGSSHFGPRISDTAWLDTPVAGDFNDDGADDLVAILNYDNEQKRLIMFNGSRTQGLSGSGTDPSGPGYPESLTTSDLDDDGHPDVVVTIEGDGHQVLYGQRGGLSSHKP
;
A
#
# COMPACT_ATOMS: atom_id res chain seq x y z
N MET A 1 48.87 -7.58 25.54
CA MET A 1 47.50 -7.02 25.54
C MET A 1 46.58 -8.08 24.99
N ARG A 2 45.65 -8.61 25.80
CA ARG A 2 44.68 -9.63 25.38
C ARG A 2 43.34 -8.92 25.15
N ALA A 3 42.78 -9.03 23.95
CA ALA A 3 41.45 -8.51 23.64
C ALA A 3 40.39 -9.48 24.17
N THR A 4 39.56 -9.01 25.09
CA THR A 4 38.32 -9.67 25.53
C THR A 4 37.25 -9.42 24.48
N ALA A 5 36.77 -10.49 23.84
CA ALA A 5 35.60 -10.46 22.97
C ALA A 5 34.33 -10.39 23.84
N GLY A 6 33.58 -9.29 23.74
CA GLY A 6 32.25 -9.18 24.32
C GLY A 6 31.27 -9.95 23.44
N ILE A 7 30.59 -10.94 24.02
CA ILE A 7 29.47 -11.62 23.38
C ILE A 7 28.27 -10.68 23.45
N LEU A 8 27.85 -10.16 22.30
CA LEU A 8 26.58 -9.45 22.16
C LEU A 8 25.46 -10.50 22.20
N ALA A 9 24.70 -10.53 23.29
CA ALA A 9 23.51 -11.36 23.38
C ALA A 9 22.37 -10.66 22.62
N VAL A 10 22.02 -11.19 21.45
CA VAL A 10 20.77 -10.80 20.76
C VAL A 10 19.63 -11.47 21.51
N VAL A 11 18.80 -10.69 22.19
CA VAL A 11 17.53 -11.16 22.73
C VAL A 11 16.55 -11.21 21.56
N VAL A 12 16.35 -12.41 21.01
CA VAL A 12 15.21 -12.65 20.11
C VAL A 12 13.96 -12.73 20.98
N VAL A 13 13.18 -11.66 21.01
CA VAL A 13 11.81 -11.73 21.53
C VAL A 13 10.99 -12.49 20.49
N LEU A 14 10.81 -13.78 20.71
CA LEU A 14 9.80 -14.58 20.03
C LEU A 14 8.44 -14.17 20.59
N THR A 15 7.78 -13.22 19.92
CA THR A 15 6.34 -13.07 20.07
C THR A 15 5.69 -14.29 19.43
N VAL A 16 5.16 -15.19 20.25
CA VAL A 16 4.23 -16.22 19.77
C VAL A 16 2.89 -15.51 19.55
N GLY A 17 2.80 -14.77 18.45
CA GLY A 17 1.51 -14.37 17.92
C GLY A 17 0.79 -15.64 17.49
N THR A 18 -0.38 -15.93 18.08
CA THR A 18 -1.29 -16.87 17.46
C THR A 18 -1.67 -16.27 16.12
N THR A 19 -1.15 -16.82 15.02
CA THR A 19 -1.54 -16.44 13.67
C THR A 19 -3.03 -16.76 13.54
N ALA A 20 -3.88 -15.74 13.59
CA ALA A 20 -5.23 -15.88 13.09
C ALA A 20 -5.06 -16.16 11.59
N GLY A 21 -5.16 -17.42 11.18
CA GLY A 21 -5.16 -17.78 9.75
C GLY A 21 -6.41 -17.21 9.07
N CYS A 22 -6.36 -17.04 7.75
CA CYS A 22 -7.40 -16.35 6.97
C CYS A 22 -8.82 -16.78 7.41
N ALA A 23 -9.69 -15.81 7.69
CA ALA A 23 -11.10 -16.07 7.92
C ALA A 23 -11.80 -16.34 6.57
N ASP A 24 -12.43 -17.51 6.43
CA ASP A 24 -13.16 -17.88 5.21
C ASP A 24 -14.46 -17.07 5.05
N GLY A 25 -14.37 -15.82 4.59
CA GLY A 25 -15.43 -15.05 3.91
C GLY A 25 -16.77 -14.87 4.63
N GLY A 26 -16.91 -15.31 5.87
CA GLY A 26 -18.07 -15.08 6.71
C GLY A 26 -17.76 -13.92 7.64
N GLY A 27 -18.43 -12.78 7.45
CA GLY A 27 -18.33 -11.67 8.40
C GLY A 27 -18.47 -12.16 9.85
N PRO A 28 -17.78 -11.53 10.80
CA PRO A 28 -17.66 -12.06 12.16
C PRO A 28 -19.06 -12.25 12.79
N PRO A 29 -19.30 -13.35 13.54
CA PRO A 29 -20.56 -13.53 14.24
C PRO A 29 -20.76 -12.36 15.21
N SER A 30 -21.88 -11.66 15.06
CA SER A 30 -22.27 -10.56 15.95
C SER A 30 -22.38 -11.07 17.39
N GLY A 31 -21.55 -10.56 18.31
CA GLY A 31 -21.77 -10.74 19.75
C GLY A 31 -20.67 -11.41 20.58
N VAL A 32 -19.50 -11.71 20.03
CA VAL A 32 -18.34 -12.09 20.87
C VAL A 32 -17.58 -10.83 21.29
N PRO A 33 -17.37 -10.58 22.60
CA PRO A 33 -16.48 -9.51 23.05
C PRO A 33 -15.08 -9.80 22.50
N ARG A 34 -14.60 -8.94 21.59
CA ARG A 34 -13.22 -9.04 21.10
C ARG A 34 -12.29 -8.74 22.30
N PRO A 35 -11.28 -9.59 22.57
CA PRO A 35 -10.19 -9.19 23.45
C PRO A 35 -9.65 -7.86 22.94
N LYS A 36 -9.43 -6.92 23.86
CA LYS A 36 -8.79 -5.65 23.55
C LYS A 36 -7.33 -5.96 23.20
N VAL A 37 -7.08 -6.31 21.94
CA VAL A 37 -5.72 -6.41 21.42
C VAL A 37 -5.26 -4.96 21.29
N THR A 38 -4.35 -4.56 22.18
CA THR A 38 -3.51 -3.40 21.93
C THR A 38 -2.52 -3.82 20.85
N THR A 39 -2.94 -3.75 19.59
CA THR A 39 -2.00 -3.73 18.48
C THR A 39 -1.36 -2.35 18.48
N SER A 40 -0.10 -2.33 18.92
CA SER A 40 0.87 -1.35 18.40
C SER A 40 0.72 -1.31 16.89
N ALA A 41 0.89 -0.13 16.30
CA ALA A 41 0.89 0.15 14.86
C ALA A 41 1.27 -1.07 14.02
N LEU A 42 0.56 -1.30 12.92
CA LEU A 42 1.03 -2.17 11.85
C LEU A 42 2.40 -1.62 11.40
N ALA A 43 3.49 -2.04 12.07
CA ALA A 43 4.78 -2.13 11.43
C ALA A 43 4.49 -2.86 10.11
N PRO A 44 4.92 -2.37 8.93
CA PRO A 44 4.52 -2.94 7.66
C PRO A 44 4.80 -4.43 7.71
N GLY A 45 3.73 -5.19 7.93
CA GLY A 45 3.75 -6.63 7.97
C GLY A 45 4.22 -7.03 6.59
N PHE A 46 5.22 -7.88 6.53
CA PHE A 46 5.62 -8.40 5.24
C PHE A 46 4.42 -9.08 4.61
N ALA A 47 4.22 -8.89 3.30
CA ALA A 47 3.09 -9.48 2.61
C ALA A 47 3.04 -11.00 2.86
N ASP A 48 1.87 -11.49 3.24
CA ASP A 48 1.52 -12.89 3.44
C ASP A 48 0.15 -13.10 2.82
N PHE A 49 0.13 -13.29 1.51
CA PHE A 49 -1.10 -13.39 0.72
C PHE A 49 -1.82 -14.72 0.95
N ASN A 50 -1.11 -15.71 1.51
CA ASN A 50 -1.67 -17.03 1.79
C ASN A 50 -1.94 -17.31 3.28
N GLY A 51 -1.58 -16.39 4.18
CA GLY A 51 -1.79 -16.49 5.62
C GLY A 51 -1.01 -17.61 6.29
N ASP A 52 0.10 -18.06 5.70
CA ASP A 52 0.88 -19.19 6.23
C ASP A 52 1.96 -18.77 7.24
N GLY A 53 2.08 -17.47 7.51
CA GLY A 53 3.05 -16.86 8.41
C GLY A 53 4.45 -16.74 7.81
N VAL A 54 4.61 -16.99 6.50
CA VAL A 54 5.86 -16.83 5.77
C VAL A 54 5.72 -15.67 4.80
N ARG A 55 6.74 -14.81 4.76
CA ARG A 55 6.77 -13.70 3.81
C ARG A 55 6.67 -14.19 2.36
N ASP A 56 5.72 -13.59 1.66
CA ASP A 56 5.57 -13.61 0.21
C ASP A 56 6.20 -12.38 -0.43
N THR A 57 6.40 -12.45 -1.74
CA THR A 57 6.88 -11.31 -2.54
C THR A 57 6.05 -11.15 -3.80
N VAL A 58 5.85 -9.92 -4.23
CA VAL A 58 5.14 -9.57 -5.46
C VAL A 58 5.98 -8.61 -6.30
N LYS A 59 5.89 -8.75 -7.63
CA LYS A 59 6.53 -7.85 -8.58
C LYS A 59 5.62 -7.56 -9.77
N GLY A 60 5.48 -6.29 -10.09
CA GLY A 60 4.84 -5.83 -11.32
C GLY A 60 5.78 -5.91 -12.54
N HIS A 61 5.20 -6.20 -13.70
CA HIS A 61 5.86 -6.26 -14.99
C HIS A 61 5.00 -5.52 -16.02
N PRO A 62 4.88 -4.19 -15.94
CA PRO A 62 3.96 -3.41 -16.77
C PRO A 62 4.26 -3.51 -18.27
N ASP A 63 5.52 -3.72 -18.65
CA ASP A 63 5.91 -3.77 -20.06
C ASP A 63 5.78 -5.19 -20.65
N ALA A 64 5.20 -6.14 -19.91
CA ALA A 64 5.01 -7.51 -20.37
C ALA A 64 3.96 -7.59 -21.49
N THR A 65 4.25 -8.38 -22.52
CA THR A 65 3.25 -8.74 -23.54
C THR A 65 2.41 -9.92 -23.03
N VAL A 66 1.10 -9.79 -23.08
CA VAL A 66 0.14 -10.87 -22.80
C VAL A 66 -0.50 -11.29 -24.11
N GLU A 67 -0.27 -12.54 -24.53
CA GLU A 67 -0.68 -13.01 -25.86
C GLU A 67 -0.17 -12.07 -26.96
N ASP A 68 -1.07 -11.38 -27.68
CA ASP A 68 -0.73 -10.40 -28.72
C ASP A 68 -0.80 -8.93 -28.22
N ALA A 69 -1.17 -8.72 -26.96
CA ALA A 69 -1.30 -7.40 -26.34
C ALA A 69 0.04 -6.90 -25.77
N GLN A 70 0.69 -5.99 -26.51
CA GLN A 70 1.97 -5.39 -26.11
C GLN A 70 1.79 -4.45 -24.92
N GLU A 71 2.70 -4.51 -23.94
CA GLU A 71 2.66 -3.65 -22.75
C GLU A 71 1.35 -3.74 -21.97
N ALA A 72 0.63 -4.87 -22.08
CA ALA A 72 -0.57 -5.13 -21.29
C ALA A 72 -0.25 -5.33 -19.81
N GLY A 73 0.93 -5.87 -19.51
CA GLY A 73 1.45 -6.00 -18.16
C GLY A 73 1.02 -7.27 -17.43
N THR A 74 1.79 -7.64 -16.41
CA THR A 74 1.49 -8.78 -15.52
C THR A 74 1.99 -8.49 -14.11
N VAL A 75 1.52 -9.27 -13.14
CA VAL A 75 2.10 -9.34 -11.80
C VAL A 75 2.56 -10.76 -11.50
N THR A 76 3.75 -10.91 -10.91
CA THR A 76 4.28 -12.18 -10.44
C THR A 76 4.31 -12.21 -8.92
N VAL A 77 3.63 -13.18 -8.32
CA VAL A 77 3.67 -13.47 -6.89
C VAL A 77 4.52 -14.70 -6.66
N THR A 78 5.40 -14.64 -5.66
CA THR A 78 6.18 -15.77 -5.17
C THR A 78 5.81 -16.00 -3.72
N TYR A 79 5.15 -17.13 -3.46
CA TYR A 79 4.82 -17.50 -2.09
C TYR A 79 6.06 -17.99 -1.35
N GLY A 80 6.18 -17.56 -0.11
CA GLY A 80 7.15 -18.05 0.86
C GLY A 80 7.00 -19.56 1.03
N SER A 81 8.10 -20.21 1.41
CA SER A 81 8.04 -21.59 1.85
C SER A 81 8.88 -21.72 3.10
N SER A 82 8.24 -22.00 4.22
CA SER A 82 8.95 -22.56 5.35
C SER A 82 9.30 -24.00 4.98
N SER A 83 10.55 -24.40 5.14
CA SER A 83 11.02 -25.77 4.89
C SER A 83 10.41 -26.84 5.84
N LYS A 84 9.29 -26.53 6.50
CA LYS A 84 8.69 -27.31 7.58
C LYS A 84 7.28 -27.85 7.33
N LYS A 85 6.63 -27.58 6.18
CA LYS A 85 5.30 -28.16 5.90
C LYS A 85 5.38 -29.35 4.94
N THR A 86 5.45 -30.56 5.48
CA THR A 86 5.14 -31.79 4.74
C THR A 86 3.61 -31.97 4.72
N ASP A 87 2.90 -31.22 3.87
CA ASP A 87 1.44 -31.40 3.74
C ASP A 87 1.11 -32.52 2.75
N LYS A 88 0.34 -33.48 3.25
CA LYS A 88 -0.22 -34.65 2.54
C LYS A 88 -1.46 -34.34 1.71
N ASP A 89 -1.79 -33.06 1.49
CA ASP A 89 -3.04 -32.65 0.83
C ASP A 89 -2.84 -32.08 -0.59
N SER A 90 -1.69 -32.35 -1.22
CA SER A 90 -1.48 -32.02 -2.63
C SER A 90 -2.26 -32.94 -3.57
N ASN A 91 -3.57 -32.70 -3.71
CA ASN A 91 -4.34 -33.17 -4.85
C ASN A 91 -4.62 -32.01 -5.83
N ASN A 92 -3.56 -31.27 -6.18
CA ASN A 92 -3.39 -30.69 -7.51
C ASN A 92 -1.91 -30.30 -7.71
N GLY A 93 -1.17 -31.04 -8.53
CA GLY A 93 0.16 -30.64 -9.04
C GLY A 93 1.37 -30.88 -8.12
N SER A 94 1.83 -32.13 -8.07
CA SER A 94 3.05 -32.59 -7.38
C SER A 94 4.36 -31.96 -7.89
N GLY A 95 5.19 -31.45 -6.97
CA GLY A 95 6.61 -31.17 -7.23
C GLY A 95 7.35 -30.54 -6.04
N SER A 96 7.93 -31.38 -5.18
CA SER A 96 9.00 -31.10 -4.21
C SER A 96 9.74 -29.75 -4.40
N GLY A 97 9.62 -28.83 -3.43
CA GLY A 97 10.55 -27.70 -3.24
C GLY A 97 10.48 -26.56 -4.26
N ARG A 98 9.48 -26.50 -5.14
CA ARG A 98 9.31 -25.34 -6.03
C ARG A 98 8.64 -24.20 -5.26
N ARG A 99 9.28 -23.04 -5.24
CA ARG A 99 8.62 -21.76 -4.92
C ARG A 99 7.33 -21.71 -5.74
N GLN A 100 6.19 -21.59 -5.07
CA GLN A 100 4.90 -21.43 -5.75
C GLN A 100 4.93 -20.02 -6.33
N GLN A 101 5.22 -19.91 -7.63
CA GLN A 101 5.27 -18.63 -8.33
C GLN A 101 4.13 -18.58 -9.32
N TRP A 102 3.26 -17.58 -9.19
CA TRP A 102 2.08 -17.41 -10.02
C TRP A 102 2.17 -16.07 -10.75
N THR A 103 1.87 -16.09 -12.05
CA THR A 103 1.78 -14.89 -12.87
C THR A 103 0.31 -14.59 -13.16
N LEU A 104 -0.11 -13.37 -12.88
CA LEU A 104 -1.48 -12.87 -12.91
C LEU A 104 -1.59 -11.71 -13.90
N TRP A 105 -2.68 -11.65 -14.64
CA TRP A 105 -2.98 -10.61 -15.63
C TRP A 105 -4.49 -10.56 -15.91
N GLU A 106 -4.96 -9.45 -16.47
CA GLU A 106 -6.38 -9.19 -16.74
C GLU A 106 -7.00 -10.22 -17.68
N GLY A 107 -8.21 -10.68 -17.35
CA GLY A 107 -8.93 -11.71 -18.10
C GLY A 107 -8.50 -13.15 -17.87
N HIS A 108 -7.51 -13.38 -17.01
CA HIS A 108 -7.08 -14.71 -16.62
C HIS A 108 -7.02 -14.86 -15.09
N ASN A 109 -6.89 -16.08 -14.58
CA ASN A 109 -6.81 -16.37 -13.14
C ASN A 109 -8.01 -15.84 -12.31
N GLY A 110 -9.18 -15.66 -12.95
CA GLY A 110 -10.36 -15.08 -12.32
C GLY A 110 -10.32 -13.56 -12.16
N LEU A 111 -9.37 -12.88 -12.81
CA LEU A 111 -9.36 -11.42 -12.92
C LEU A 111 -10.34 -10.97 -14.01
N PRO A 112 -11.12 -9.91 -13.78
CA PRO A 112 -12.03 -9.35 -14.77
C PRO A 112 -11.29 -8.68 -15.93
N GLU A 113 -12.08 -8.27 -16.92
CA GLU A 113 -11.65 -7.56 -18.14
C GLU A 113 -10.67 -8.37 -18.97
N GLN A 114 -10.11 -7.86 -20.06
CA GLN A 114 -9.14 -8.60 -20.87
C GLN A 114 -7.91 -7.73 -20.99
N ALA A 115 -6.73 -8.34 -21.00
CA ALA A 115 -5.50 -7.63 -21.31
C ALA A 115 -5.58 -6.98 -22.71
N GLU A 116 -5.47 -5.66 -22.76
CA GLU A 116 -5.38 -4.83 -23.96
C GLU A 116 -3.96 -4.24 -24.09
N PRO A 117 -3.53 -3.86 -25.31
CA PRO A 117 -2.25 -3.20 -25.48
C PRO A 117 -2.18 -1.88 -24.69
N ASP A 118 -1.04 -1.64 -24.03
CA ASP A 118 -0.74 -0.44 -23.23
C ASP A 118 -1.48 -0.34 -21.88
N ASP A 119 -2.20 -1.36 -21.41
CA ASP A 119 -2.86 -1.29 -20.09
C ASP A 119 -1.86 -1.17 -18.93
N ARG A 120 -0.69 -1.80 -19.10
CA ARG A 120 0.44 -1.76 -18.16
C ARG A 120 0.09 -2.25 -16.76
N PHE A 121 -0.75 -3.29 -16.67
CA PHE A 121 -1.10 -3.97 -15.42
C PHE A 121 0.15 -4.33 -14.60
N GLY A 122 0.17 -3.92 -13.33
CA GLY A 122 1.34 -4.06 -12.47
C GLY A 122 2.28 -2.86 -12.48
N ALA A 123 1.92 -1.73 -13.10
CA ALA A 123 2.72 -0.50 -13.04
C ALA A 123 2.83 0.09 -11.63
N GLY A 124 1.84 -0.16 -10.78
CA GLY A 124 1.84 0.17 -9.36
C GLY A 124 1.24 -0.98 -8.56
N ILE A 125 1.84 -1.27 -7.41
CA ILE A 125 1.38 -2.32 -6.50
C ILE A 125 1.41 -1.83 -5.06
N LEU A 126 0.37 -2.15 -4.29
CA LEU A 126 0.30 -1.92 -2.85
C LEU A 126 -0.26 -3.14 -2.14
N THR A 127 0.16 -3.36 -0.90
CA THR A 127 -0.25 -4.53 -0.11
C THR A 127 -0.85 -4.10 1.22
N GLY A 128 -1.92 -4.77 1.64
CA GLY A 128 -2.58 -4.57 2.93
C GLY A 128 -3.75 -5.54 3.07
N ASP A 129 -4.15 -5.90 4.28
CA ASP A 129 -5.35 -6.71 4.55
C ASP A 129 -6.59 -5.81 4.46
N LEU A 130 -7.08 -5.57 3.24
CA LEU A 130 -8.11 -4.57 2.96
C LEU A 130 -9.50 -5.02 3.42
N ASP A 131 -9.80 -6.33 3.39
CA ASP A 131 -11.09 -6.85 3.86
C ASP A 131 -11.07 -7.31 5.33
N GLY A 132 -9.91 -7.29 5.99
CA GLY A 132 -9.73 -7.62 7.40
C GLY A 132 -9.85 -9.11 7.69
N ASP A 133 -9.58 -9.97 6.71
CA ASP A 133 -9.68 -11.43 6.85
C ASP A 133 -8.42 -12.08 7.45
N GLY A 134 -7.36 -11.30 7.66
CA GLY A 134 -6.08 -11.72 8.23
C GLY A 134 -5.04 -12.13 7.18
N CYS A 135 -5.37 -12.05 5.88
CA CYS A 135 -4.47 -12.35 4.78
C CYS A 135 -4.21 -11.11 3.95
N THR A 136 -2.96 -10.93 3.51
CA THR A 136 -2.60 -9.73 2.75
C THR A 136 -3.34 -9.73 1.41
N ASP A 137 -3.92 -8.59 1.04
CA ASP A 137 -4.45 -8.32 -0.30
C ASP A 137 -3.46 -7.52 -1.13
N LEU A 138 -3.70 -7.46 -2.44
CA LEU A 138 -2.87 -6.73 -3.38
C LEU A 138 -3.71 -5.77 -4.22
N VAL A 139 -3.42 -4.47 -4.13
CA VAL A 139 -3.91 -3.49 -5.10
C VAL A 139 -2.95 -3.45 -6.28
N VAL A 140 -3.47 -3.52 -7.50
CA VAL A 140 -2.70 -3.46 -8.75
C VAL A 140 -3.25 -2.36 -9.65
N ASN A 141 -2.37 -1.52 -10.19
CA ASN A 141 -2.70 -0.47 -11.14
C ASN A 141 -2.41 -0.90 -12.58
N ALA A 142 -3.32 -0.51 -13.49
CA ALA A 142 -3.22 -0.59 -14.93
C ALA A 142 -3.46 0.81 -15.51
N PRO A 143 -2.42 1.66 -15.65
CA PRO A 143 -2.61 3.08 -15.96
C PRO A 143 -3.04 3.39 -17.39
N GLY A 144 -2.82 2.50 -18.35
CA GLY A 144 -3.32 2.70 -19.71
C GLY A 144 -4.69 2.08 -19.98
N GLU A 145 -5.27 1.40 -18.99
CA GLU A 145 -6.59 0.79 -19.08
C GLU A 145 -7.62 1.79 -19.60
N SER A 146 -8.32 1.39 -20.65
CA SER A 146 -9.28 2.22 -21.35
C SER A 146 -10.68 2.00 -20.79
N TRP A 147 -11.43 3.08 -20.57
CA TRP A 147 -12.81 2.95 -20.11
C TRP A 147 -13.80 3.75 -20.93
N ASP A 148 -14.84 3.05 -21.42
CA ASP A 148 -15.88 3.56 -22.31
C ASP A 148 -15.28 4.32 -23.51
N ARG A 149 -15.47 5.65 -23.58
CA ARG A 149 -14.92 6.48 -24.66
C ARG A 149 -13.58 7.12 -24.31
N GLN A 150 -13.06 6.92 -23.10
CA GLN A 150 -11.84 7.53 -22.61
C GLN A 150 -10.71 6.50 -22.59
N ARG A 151 -9.86 6.56 -23.61
CA ARG A 151 -8.62 5.75 -23.68
C ARG A 151 -7.64 6.23 -22.62
N GLY A 152 -6.93 5.30 -21.97
CA GLY A 152 -5.91 5.63 -20.96
C GLY A 152 -6.48 6.33 -19.73
N ALA A 153 -7.68 5.94 -19.30
CA ALA A 153 -8.26 6.46 -18.06
C ALA A 153 -7.51 5.92 -16.84
N GLY A 154 -7.00 4.69 -16.95
CA GLY A 154 -6.28 3.96 -15.93
C GLY A 154 -7.21 3.39 -14.86
N ARG A 155 -6.91 2.21 -14.32
CA ARG A 155 -7.72 1.53 -13.30
C ARG A 155 -6.89 0.87 -12.21
N SER A 156 -7.58 0.59 -11.10
CA SER A 156 -7.06 -0.22 -10.00
C SER A 156 -7.95 -1.42 -9.70
N MET A 157 -7.32 -2.54 -9.42
CA MET A 157 -7.94 -3.81 -9.05
C MET A 157 -7.41 -4.28 -7.70
N ILE A 158 -8.28 -4.86 -6.88
CA ILE A 158 -7.87 -5.57 -5.66
C ILE A 158 -7.87 -7.06 -5.98
N LEU A 159 -6.73 -7.71 -5.77
CA LEU A 159 -6.56 -9.16 -5.75
C LEU A 159 -6.61 -9.62 -4.31
N TRP A 160 -7.57 -10.47 -3.99
CA TRP A 160 -7.85 -10.85 -2.60
C TRP A 160 -6.97 -12.01 -2.13
N GLY A 161 -6.35 -11.82 -0.98
CA GLY A 161 -5.68 -12.86 -0.20
C GLY A 161 -6.66 -13.95 0.22
N SER A 162 -6.10 -15.14 0.45
CA SER A 162 -6.83 -16.28 0.99
C SER A 162 -5.85 -17.37 1.40
N ARG A 163 -6.28 -18.39 2.14
CA ARG A 163 -5.42 -19.54 2.49
C ARG A 163 -4.79 -20.29 1.30
N HIS A 164 -5.24 -19.98 0.09
CA HIS A 164 -4.75 -20.54 -1.16
C HIS A 164 -3.97 -19.51 -2.01
N GLY A 165 -3.56 -18.40 -1.41
CA GLY A 165 -2.96 -17.25 -2.07
C GLY A 165 -3.97 -16.30 -2.70
N LEU A 166 -3.46 -15.39 -3.54
CA LEU A 166 -4.25 -14.45 -4.32
C LEU A 166 -5.20 -15.19 -5.27
N ARG A 167 -6.52 -14.99 -5.08
CA ARG A 167 -7.55 -15.64 -5.91
C ARG A 167 -8.64 -14.65 -6.30
N GLY A 168 -8.83 -14.52 -7.61
CA GLY A 168 -9.79 -13.58 -8.18
C GLY A 168 -9.36 -12.14 -7.94
N GLY A 169 -10.06 -11.23 -8.61
CA GLY A 169 -9.85 -9.81 -8.42
C GLY A 169 -11.14 -9.06 -8.63
N THR A 170 -11.26 -7.93 -7.97
CA THR A 170 -12.39 -7.03 -8.12
C THR A 170 -11.87 -5.65 -8.48
N LEU A 171 -12.46 -5.04 -9.50
CA LEU A 171 -12.21 -3.64 -9.81
C LEU A 171 -12.68 -2.78 -8.63
N MET A 172 -11.90 -1.78 -8.23
CA MET A 172 -12.35 -0.83 -7.22
C MET A 172 -13.63 -0.12 -7.68
N ASP A 173 -14.57 0.10 -6.75
CA ASP A 173 -15.91 0.59 -7.10
C ASP A 173 -15.88 1.91 -7.86
N ARG A 174 -16.78 2.03 -8.84
CA ARG A 174 -16.87 3.10 -9.85
C ARG A 174 -17.21 4.48 -9.26
N GLY A 175 -17.69 4.52 -8.02
CA GLY A 175 -17.93 5.76 -7.25
C GLY A 175 -16.75 6.17 -6.38
N SER A 176 -15.72 5.33 -6.28
CA SER A 176 -14.43 5.67 -5.70
C SER A 176 -13.61 6.37 -6.78
N ALA A 177 -12.93 7.44 -6.41
CA ALA A 177 -12.24 8.27 -7.39
C ALA A 177 -10.95 7.58 -7.94
N ALA A 178 -10.70 6.34 -7.50
CA ALA A 178 -9.68 5.35 -7.92
C ALA A 178 -9.90 4.74 -9.31
N ALA A 179 -11.01 5.05 -9.97
CA ALA A 179 -11.33 4.53 -11.30
C ALA A 179 -10.59 5.25 -12.45
N TYR A 180 -9.68 6.18 -12.14
CA TYR A 180 -9.00 7.05 -13.11
C TYR A 180 -7.52 7.23 -12.78
N ASN A 181 -6.73 6.19 -13.02
CA ASN A 181 -5.38 6.09 -12.50
C ASN A 181 -4.35 6.04 -13.62
N GLY A 182 -4.21 7.13 -14.39
CA GLY A 182 -3.06 7.31 -15.29
C GLY A 182 -1.71 7.43 -14.56
N PHE A 183 -1.71 7.47 -13.22
CA PHE A 183 -0.53 7.63 -12.37
C PHE A 183 -0.50 6.62 -11.23
N ALA A 184 0.68 6.10 -10.92
CA ALA A 184 0.89 4.96 -10.01
C ALA A 184 1.01 5.33 -8.52
N PHE A 185 0.68 6.56 -8.12
CA PHE A 185 0.94 7.06 -6.77
C PHE A 185 -0.27 6.84 -5.86
N MET A 186 -0.18 5.90 -4.93
CA MET A 186 -1.20 5.61 -3.93
C MET A 186 -0.51 5.24 -2.63
N ALA A 187 -1.22 5.28 -1.50
CA ALA A 187 -0.70 4.82 -0.22
C ALA A 187 -1.78 4.07 0.57
N ILE A 188 -1.36 3.06 1.31
CA ILE A 188 -2.20 2.32 2.27
C ILE A 188 -1.72 2.63 3.68
N GLY A 189 -2.65 2.85 4.60
CA GLY A 189 -2.42 3.08 6.02
C GLY A 189 -3.75 3.10 6.79
N ASP A 190 -3.74 2.89 8.10
CA ASP A 190 -4.92 3.05 8.98
C ASP A 190 -5.05 4.52 9.42
N PHE A 191 -5.53 5.38 8.51
CA PHE A 191 -5.56 6.83 8.72
C PHE A 191 -6.64 7.27 9.73
N ASN A 192 -7.59 6.38 10.05
CA ASN A 192 -8.67 6.63 11.00
C ASN A 192 -8.55 5.82 12.31
N ALA A 193 -7.45 5.08 12.50
CA ALA A 193 -7.18 4.25 13.68
C ALA A 193 -8.34 3.31 14.05
N ASP A 194 -9.02 2.73 13.06
CA ASP A 194 -10.11 1.78 13.26
C ASP A 194 -9.65 0.31 13.24
N GLY A 195 -8.39 0.07 12.88
CA GLY A 195 -7.75 -1.24 12.77
C GLY A 195 -7.86 -1.88 11.39
N HIS A 196 -8.40 -1.17 10.39
CA HIS A 196 -8.47 -1.62 9.01
C HIS A 196 -7.63 -0.69 8.11
N PRO A 197 -6.83 -1.24 7.19
CA PRO A 197 -6.11 -0.43 6.21
C PRO A 197 -7.08 0.34 5.31
N ASP A 198 -6.80 1.63 5.17
CA ASP A 198 -7.44 2.55 4.24
C ASP A 198 -6.57 2.74 2.99
N LEU A 199 -7.13 3.36 1.96
CA LEU A 199 -6.42 3.66 0.72
C LEU A 199 -6.55 5.14 0.37
N VAL A 200 -5.41 5.83 0.27
CA VAL A 200 -5.33 7.12 -0.41
C VAL A 200 -5.36 6.85 -1.90
N SER A 201 -6.42 7.36 -2.52
CA SER A 201 -6.65 7.20 -3.94
C SER A 201 -6.53 8.54 -4.64
N PRO A 202 -5.97 8.56 -5.86
CA PRO A 202 -6.30 9.60 -6.81
C PRO A 202 -7.82 9.81 -6.91
N ALA A 203 -8.23 11.04 -7.13
CA ALA A 203 -9.60 11.47 -7.30
C ALA A 203 -9.75 12.32 -8.55
N VAL A 204 -10.44 11.75 -9.55
CA VAL A 204 -10.83 12.49 -10.74
C VAL A 204 -12.29 12.89 -10.59
N ALA A 205 -12.53 14.14 -10.20
CA ALA A 205 -13.76 14.81 -10.57
C ALA A 205 -13.61 15.25 -12.03
N GLY A 206 -14.65 14.98 -12.84
CA GLY A 206 -14.67 15.27 -14.27
C GLY A 206 -14.19 16.68 -14.65
N GLU A 207 -13.78 16.76 -15.91
CA GLU A 207 -13.33 17.93 -16.67
C GLU A 207 -11.81 18.17 -16.66
N SER A 208 -11.23 17.92 -17.84
CA SER A 208 -9.88 18.25 -18.27
C SER A 208 -8.76 17.37 -17.71
N ALA A 209 -8.50 16.26 -18.42
CA ALA A 209 -7.17 15.68 -18.52
C ALA A 209 -6.21 16.71 -19.15
N GLY A 210 -5.85 17.74 -18.40
CA GLY A 210 -4.61 18.49 -18.61
C GLY A 210 -3.42 17.67 -18.10
N SER A 211 -2.20 18.14 -18.38
CA SER A 211 -0.95 17.43 -18.10
C SER A 211 -0.63 17.17 -16.62
N HIS A 212 -1.39 17.73 -15.67
CA HIS A 212 -1.25 17.47 -14.23
C HIS A 212 -2.63 17.36 -13.59
N PRO A 213 -3.13 16.15 -13.30
CA PRO A 213 -4.47 16.03 -12.76
C PRO A 213 -4.43 16.24 -11.24
N ARG A 214 -5.47 16.93 -10.73
CA ARG A 214 -5.54 17.64 -9.44
C ARG A 214 -5.81 16.72 -8.24
N ILE A 215 -5.06 15.64 -8.16
CA ILE A 215 -5.66 14.32 -7.99
C ILE A 215 -5.77 13.77 -6.55
N TYR A 216 -4.99 14.15 -5.54
CA TYR A 216 -4.86 13.27 -4.35
C TYR A 216 -5.61 13.74 -3.12
N ASP A 217 -6.90 14.06 -3.23
CA ASP A 217 -7.65 14.58 -2.09
C ASP A 217 -8.55 13.56 -1.40
N ARG A 218 -8.65 12.31 -1.89
CA ARG A 218 -9.60 11.32 -1.37
C ARG A 218 -8.94 10.13 -0.66
N VAL A 219 -9.50 9.78 0.48
CA VAL A 219 -9.22 8.54 1.20
C VAL A 219 -10.46 7.65 1.19
N LEU A 220 -10.23 6.36 0.94
CA LEU A 220 -11.22 5.29 0.96
C LEU A 220 -11.01 4.46 2.22
N TYR A 221 -11.99 4.46 3.11
CA TYR A 221 -11.86 3.82 4.42
C TYR A 221 -12.18 2.34 4.38
N GLY A 222 -11.34 1.53 5.03
CA GLY A 222 -11.56 0.11 5.25
C GLY A 222 -12.64 -0.19 6.31
N PRO A 223 -12.99 -1.47 6.52
CA PRO A 223 -12.64 -2.58 5.64
C PRO A 223 -13.37 -2.49 4.30
N PHE A 224 -12.72 -2.96 3.24
CA PHE A 224 -13.30 -3.07 1.92
C PHE A 224 -14.15 -4.34 1.83
N GLU A 225 -15.31 -4.23 1.18
CA GLU A 225 -16.02 -5.41 0.74
C GLU A 225 -15.30 -6.03 -0.45
N ARG A 226 -15.35 -7.37 -0.59
CA ARG A 226 -14.81 -8.09 -1.76
C ARG A 226 -15.46 -7.67 -3.10
N SER A 227 -16.53 -6.88 -3.05
CA SER A 227 -17.11 -6.17 -4.20
C SER A 227 -16.29 -4.96 -4.67
N GLY A 228 -15.19 -4.62 -3.99
CA GLY A 228 -14.36 -3.43 -4.26
C GLY A 228 -14.87 -2.15 -3.59
N ARG A 229 -15.92 -2.24 -2.75
CA ARG A 229 -16.55 -1.10 -2.09
C ARG A 229 -15.90 -0.82 -0.74
N ALA A 230 -15.39 0.39 -0.55
CA ALA A 230 -14.90 0.90 0.73
C ALA A 230 -16.05 1.09 1.73
N ALA A 231 -15.77 0.97 3.04
CA ALA A 231 -16.75 1.23 4.10
C ALA A 231 -17.18 2.70 4.16
N GLY A 232 -16.29 3.61 3.74
CA GLY A 232 -16.55 5.03 3.66
C GLY A 232 -15.52 5.74 2.79
N SER A 233 -15.67 7.05 2.65
CA SER A 233 -14.64 7.89 2.03
C SER A 233 -14.78 9.34 2.47
N SER A 234 -13.67 10.07 2.52
CA SER A 234 -13.68 11.52 2.72
C SER A 234 -12.66 12.20 1.82
N HIS A 235 -12.76 13.52 1.72
CA HIS A 235 -11.68 14.34 1.22
C HIS A 235 -10.80 14.80 2.40
N PHE A 236 -9.47 14.74 2.29
CA PHE A 236 -8.55 15.02 3.41
C PHE A 236 -7.74 16.32 3.27
N GLY A 237 -7.77 16.96 2.11
CA GLY A 237 -7.07 18.23 1.86
C GLY A 237 -8.02 19.37 1.48
N PRO A 238 -7.67 20.64 1.76
CA PRO A 238 -8.15 21.74 0.92
C PRO A 238 -7.69 21.49 -0.53
N ARG A 239 -8.33 22.08 -1.54
CA ARG A 239 -7.71 22.17 -2.89
C ARG A 239 -6.33 22.82 -2.70
N ILE A 240 -5.28 22.00 -2.69
CA ILE A 240 -3.93 22.40 -2.22
C ILE A 240 -3.39 23.56 -3.07
N SER A 241 -3.73 23.54 -4.36
CA SER A 241 -3.75 24.67 -5.29
C SER A 241 -4.41 24.18 -6.58
N ASP A 242 -4.85 25.09 -7.44
CA ASP A 242 -5.19 24.74 -8.82
C ASP A 242 -3.94 24.42 -9.68
N THR A 243 -2.75 24.60 -9.11
CA THR A 243 -1.43 24.49 -9.77
C THR A 243 -0.50 23.49 -9.09
N ALA A 244 -1.02 22.54 -8.29
CA ALA A 244 -0.19 21.60 -7.54
C ALA A 244 -0.75 20.18 -7.51
N TRP A 245 0.14 19.18 -7.42
CA TRP A 245 -0.19 17.76 -7.32
C TRP A 245 0.72 17.03 -6.33
N LEU A 246 0.19 15.99 -5.68
CA LEU A 246 1.00 15.11 -4.84
C LEU A 246 1.75 14.08 -5.69
N ASP A 247 2.90 13.66 -5.20
CA ASP A 247 3.75 12.64 -5.78
C ASP A 247 4.43 11.85 -4.66
N THR A 248 4.75 10.58 -4.93
CA THR A 248 5.48 9.68 -4.02
C THR A 248 4.96 9.64 -2.58
N PRO A 249 3.66 9.41 -2.32
CA PRO A 249 3.17 9.35 -0.95
C PRO A 249 3.76 8.16 -0.18
N VAL A 250 4.10 8.39 1.10
CA VAL A 250 4.41 7.36 2.09
C VAL A 250 3.46 7.51 3.27
N ALA A 251 3.08 6.39 3.88
CA ALA A 251 2.18 6.36 5.03
C ALA A 251 2.83 5.70 6.24
N GLY A 252 2.42 6.13 7.43
CA GLY A 252 2.84 5.58 8.72
C GLY A 252 2.54 6.57 9.85
N ASP A 253 2.44 6.08 11.09
CA ASP A 253 2.26 6.92 12.29
C ASP A 253 3.53 7.74 12.62
N PHE A 254 3.75 8.82 11.88
CA PHE A 254 4.93 9.69 12.01
C PHE A 254 4.85 10.61 13.24
N ASN A 255 3.70 10.68 13.90
CA ASN A 255 3.44 11.59 15.00
C ASN A 255 3.13 10.91 16.36
N ASP A 256 3.13 9.57 16.43
CA ASP A 256 2.83 8.73 17.60
C ASP A 256 1.44 9.03 18.21
N ASP A 257 0.42 9.20 17.36
CA ASP A 257 -0.98 9.34 17.82
C ASP A 257 -1.84 8.09 17.63
N GLY A 258 -1.28 7.06 16.98
CA GLY A 258 -1.89 5.78 16.73
C GLY A 258 -2.77 5.71 15.49
N ALA A 259 -2.88 6.78 14.70
CA ALA A 259 -3.36 6.75 13.32
C ALA A 259 -2.16 6.89 12.37
N ASP A 260 -2.22 6.23 11.21
CA ASP A 260 -1.21 6.48 10.19
C ASP A 260 -1.39 7.89 9.62
N ASP A 261 -0.27 8.54 9.31
CA ASP A 261 -0.20 9.83 8.62
C ASP A 261 0.22 9.62 7.15
N LEU A 262 0.09 10.67 6.33
CA LEU A 262 0.55 10.67 4.93
C LEU A 262 1.59 11.75 4.70
N VAL A 263 2.78 11.40 4.21
CA VAL A 263 3.78 12.37 3.75
C VAL A 263 3.94 12.23 2.24
N ALA A 264 3.91 13.34 1.53
CA ALA A 264 4.03 13.35 0.07
C ALA A 264 4.87 14.54 -0.41
N ILE A 265 5.32 14.45 -1.67
CA ILE A 265 5.91 15.58 -2.37
C ILE A 265 4.80 16.35 -3.06
N LEU A 266 4.67 17.63 -2.72
CA LEU A 266 3.80 18.57 -3.39
C LEU A 266 4.57 19.29 -4.49
N ASN A 267 4.27 18.96 -5.74
CA ASN A 267 4.82 19.60 -6.92
C ASN A 267 3.93 20.75 -7.39
N TYR A 268 4.54 21.78 -7.97
CA TYR A 268 3.85 22.95 -8.50
C TYR A 268 4.20 23.17 -9.97
N ASP A 269 3.29 23.80 -10.73
CA ASP A 269 3.48 24.15 -12.15
C ASP A 269 4.72 25.05 -12.40
N ASN A 270 5.18 25.77 -11.39
CA ASN A 270 6.37 26.62 -11.46
C ASN A 270 7.67 25.89 -11.08
N GLU A 271 7.66 24.55 -11.12
CA GLU A 271 8.78 23.65 -10.79
C GLU A 271 9.17 23.65 -9.30
N GLN A 272 8.43 24.35 -8.42
CA GLN A 272 8.63 24.22 -6.98
C GLN A 272 8.18 22.84 -6.50
N LYS A 273 8.90 22.32 -5.51
CA LYS A 273 8.60 21.07 -4.82
C LYS A 273 8.70 21.29 -3.32
N ARG A 274 7.82 20.69 -2.54
CA ARG A 274 7.83 20.75 -1.06
C ARG A 274 7.37 19.44 -0.47
N LEU A 275 7.76 19.16 0.76
CA LEU A 275 7.11 18.10 1.52
C LEU A 275 5.82 18.61 2.12
N ILE A 276 4.85 17.73 2.22
CA ILE A 276 3.58 17.98 2.90
C ILE A 276 3.20 16.75 3.71
N MET A 277 2.84 16.96 4.97
CA MET A 277 2.33 15.92 5.87
C MET A 277 0.85 16.13 6.17
N PHE A 278 0.00 15.14 5.93
CA PHE A 278 -1.39 15.11 6.38
C PHE A 278 -1.51 14.15 7.55
N ASN A 279 -2.18 14.58 8.61
CA ASN A 279 -2.25 13.79 9.83
C ASN A 279 -3.47 12.88 9.81
N GLY A 280 -3.26 11.62 10.16
CA GLY A 280 -4.33 10.71 10.53
C GLY A 280 -4.98 11.15 11.84
N SER A 281 -6.20 10.70 12.07
CA SER A 281 -6.80 10.78 13.40
C SER A 281 -8.03 9.91 13.48
N ARG A 282 -8.34 9.45 14.69
CA ARG A 282 -9.55 8.66 14.92
C ARG A 282 -10.88 9.40 14.64
N THR A 283 -10.87 10.72 14.68
CA THR A 283 -12.09 11.53 14.58
C THR A 283 -12.31 12.12 13.20
N GLN A 284 -11.24 12.45 12.48
CA GLN A 284 -11.32 13.09 11.17
C GLN A 284 -10.78 12.20 10.05
N GLY A 285 -10.18 11.05 10.39
CA GLY A 285 -9.32 10.32 9.46
C GLY A 285 -8.15 11.19 9.04
N LEU A 286 -7.69 11.00 7.81
CA LEU A 286 -6.66 11.83 7.22
C LEU A 286 -7.16 13.28 7.08
N SER A 287 -6.39 14.24 7.59
CA SER A 287 -6.74 15.66 7.58
C SER A 287 -5.52 16.57 7.81
N GLY A 288 -5.55 17.81 7.31
CA GLY A 288 -4.57 18.82 7.74
C GLY A 288 -4.20 19.88 6.70
N SER A 289 -3.55 20.94 7.18
CA SER A 289 -2.75 21.87 6.36
C SER A 289 -1.31 21.41 6.50
N GLY A 290 -0.79 20.68 5.52
CA GLY A 290 0.43 19.96 5.82
C GLY A 290 1.60 20.86 6.15
N THR A 291 2.35 20.43 7.16
CA THR A 291 3.60 21.07 7.53
C THR A 291 4.63 20.74 6.46
N ASP A 292 5.57 21.66 6.22
CA ASP A 292 6.76 21.36 5.44
C ASP A 292 7.81 20.83 6.42
N PRO A 293 7.99 19.50 6.53
CA PRO A 293 8.99 18.93 7.44
C PRO A 293 10.42 19.09 6.90
N SER A 294 10.60 19.60 5.67
CA SER A 294 11.92 19.78 5.06
C SER A 294 12.63 21.03 5.57
N GLY A 295 13.96 20.96 5.60
CA GLY A 295 14.81 22.13 5.43
C GLY A 295 14.83 22.58 3.96
N PRO A 296 15.61 23.60 3.56
CA PRO A 296 15.64 24.04 2.16
C PRO A 296 16.04 22.91 1.18
N GLY A 297 15.38 22.81 0.02
CA GLY A 297 15.73 21.86 -1.06
C GLY A 297 14.57 21.53 -2.00
N TYR A 298 14.85 20.78 -3.08
CA TYR A 298 13.84 20.20 -3.98
C TYR A 298 13.72 18.69 -3.72
N PRO A 299 12.70 18.20 -3.01
CA PRO A 299 12.53 16.77 -2.78
C PRO A 299 12.16 16.02 -4.07
N GLU A 300 12.72 14.82 -4.25
CA GLU A 300 12.54 13.99 -5.46
C GLU A 300 11.90 12.62 -5.18
N SER A 301 12.13 12.05 -4.01
CA SER A 301 11.61 10.73 -3.66
C SER A 301 11.57 10.55 -2.15
N LEU A 302 10.61 9.74 -1.70
CA LEU A 302 10.37 9.39 -0.31
C LEU A 302 10.44 7.88 -0.10
N THR A 303 10.99 7.47 1.02
CA THR A 303 10.82 6.11 1.55
C THR A 303 10.72 6.17 3.07
N THR A 304 10.12 5.15 3.68
CA THR A 304 9.93 5.11 5.13
C THR A 304 10.34 3.77 5.72
N SER A 305 10.90 3.83 6.92
CA SER A 305 11.26 2.72 7.80
C SER A 305 11.58 3.33 9.16
N ASP A 306 11.43 2.57 10.24
CA ASP A 306 12.15 2.89 11.48
C ASP A 306 13.65 2.69 11.22
N LEU A 307 14.43 3.77 11.18
CA LEU A 307 15.88 3.75 10.90
C LEU A 307 16.72 3.85 12.16
N ASP A 308 16.09 4.18 13.27
CA ASP A 308 16.75 4.59 14.49
C ASP A 308 16.44 3.65 15.68
N ASP A 309 15.61 2.64 15.41
CA ASP A 309 15.10 1.54 16.24
C ASP A 309 14.28 2.02 17.44
N ASP A 310 13.59 3.16 17.33
CA ASP A 310 12.73 3.70 18.38
C ASP A 310 11.27 3.23 18.33
N GLY A 311 10.89 2.52 17.27
CA GLY A 311 9.53 2.00 17.04
C GLY A 311 8.60 2.97 16.32
N HIS A 312 9.07 4.15 15.92
CA HIS A 312 8.36 5.11 15.09
C HIS A 312 8.92 5.07 13.66
N PRO A 313 8.05 5.14 12.62
CA PRO A 313 8.54 5.20 11.26
C PRO A 313 9.24 6.54 10.98
N ASP A 314 10.38 6.49 10.31
CA ASP A 314 11.10 7.67 9.81
C ASP A 314 10.84 7.87 8.31
N VAL A 315 11.12 9.06 7.79
CA VAL A 315 11.07 9.37 6.35
C VAL A 315 12.46 9.72 5.83
N VAL A 316 12.92 9.00 4.81
CA VAL A 316 14.08 9.40 4.01
C VAL A 316 13.62 10.17 2.80
N VAL A 317 14.21 11.34 2.59
CA VAL A 317 13.93 12.25 1.50
C VAL A 317 15.18 12.35 0.64
N THR A 318 15.10 12.07 -0.65
CA THR A 318 16.18 12.44 -1.59
C THR A 318 15.96 13.88 -2.06
N ILE A 319 17.01 14.70 -2.04
CA ILE A 319 16.96 16.11 -2.39
C ILE A 319 17.83 16.35 -3.63
N GLU A 320 17.28 17.00 -4.65
CA GLU A 320 18.00 17.35 -5.87
C GLU A 320 19.26 18.17 -5.54
N GLY A 321 20.42 17.70 -5.97
CA GLY A 321 21.71 18.39 -5.76
C GLY A 321 22.33 18.24 -4.37
N ASP A 322 21.55 17.85 -3.34
CA ASP A 322 21.98 17.88 -1.93
C ASP A 322 22.06 16.50 -1.25
N GLY A 323 21.63 15.42 -1.92
CA GLY A 323 21.77 14.05 -1.43
C GLY A 323 20.50 13.51 -0.77
N HIS A 324 20.55 13.17 0.53
CA HIS A 324 19.39 12.69 1.28
C HIS A 324 19.31 13.29 2.68
N GLN A 325 18.09 13.43 3.19
CA GLN A 325 17.76 13.84 4.54
C GLN A 325 16.92 12.75 5.22
N VAL A 326 17.16 12.50 6.50
CA VAL A 326 16.27 11.68 7.33
C VAL A 326 15.45 12.61 8.22
N LEU A 327 14.16 12.35 8.27
CA LEU A 327 13.19 12.97 9.15
C LEU A 327 12.70 11.89 10.11
N TYR A 328 13.08 11.99 11.37
CA TYR A 328 12.76 11.03 12.40
C TYR A 328 11.32 11.20 12.88
N GLY A 329 10.58 10.10 12.91
CA GLY A 329 9.24 10.04 13.50
C GLY A 329 9.34 10.15 15.01
N GLN A 330 8.45 10.93 15.62
CA GLN A 330 8.40 11.06 17.08
C GLN A 330 7.04 11.63 17.48
N ARG A 331 6.76 11.59 18.78
CA ARG A 331 5.57 12.24 19.32
C ARG A 331 5.46 13.69 18.89
N GLY A 332 4.39 14.00 18.15
CA GLY A 332 4.08 15.33 17.64
C GLY A 332 4.60 15.61 16.22
N GLY A 333 5.21 14.65 15.54
CA GLY A 333 5.53 14.68 14.12
C GLY A 333 7.01 14.54 13.79
N LEU A 334 7.37 14.84 12.55
CA LEU A 334 8.71 14.63 12.02
C LEU A 334 9.77 15.65 12.48
N SER A 335 11.01 15.19 12.69
CA SER A 335 12.16 16.00 13.10
C SER A 335 13.43 15.68 12.31
N SER A 336 14.24 16.68 11.99
CA SER A 336 15.57 16.47 11.37
C SER A 336 16.65 16.01 12.35
N HIS A 337 16.33 15.96 13.65
CA HIS A 337 17.23 15.54 14.71
C HIS A 337 16.72 14.24 15.32
N LYS A 338 17.65 13.31 15.53
CA LYS A 338 17.37 12.08 16.29
C LYS A 338 16.91 12.45 17.72
N PRO A 339 15.85 11.81 18.25
CA PRO A 339 15.34 12.06 19.60
C PRO A 339 16.37 11.94 20.74
#